data_AF-A0AAW5YVP2-F1
#
_entry.id   AF-A0AAW5YVP2-F1
#
_cell.length_a   1.000
_cell.length_b   1.000
_cell.length_c   1.000
_cell.angle_alpha   90.00
_cell.angle_beta   90.00
_cell.angle_gamma   90.00
#
_symmetry.space_group_name_H-M   'P 1'
#
loop_
_entity.id
_entity.type
_entity.pdbx_description
1 polymer ?
#
loop_
_entity_poly.entity_id
_entity_poly.type
_entity_poly.pdbx_seq_one_letter_code
_entity_poly.pdbx_strand_id
1 'polypeptide(L)'
;MALIKSVPDSNINMDYVLILLQYMQAVMKRDSSGGVQKFVSLSYLREFPVPVPPIEEQQRIVDRVNIIMAKLDEFSVIEQQLITLKTNFPADMRGAILQAAMQGKLTEQLESDSAVDVLLSEIKPLVVSTTGRGRKKSKQLDMEFFDIPENWKWVKLSECGTTNIGLTYSPSDVTVSGGTVVLRSSNIQNGQMAYDDIVTVNMKVPENKMCHIGDILICARNGSKRLVGKSAIIDKEGMAFGAFMAIYRSKCNPIYQLCSRFSSF
;
A
#
# COMPACT_ATOMS: atom_id res chain seq x y z
N MET A 1 -19.03 -36.08 21.61
CA MET A 1 -18.59 -36.54 20.29
C MET A 1 -19.26 -37.88 20.02
N ALA A 2 -19.96 -38.03 18.90
CA ALA A 2 -20.54 -39.32 18.49
C ALA A 2 -19.66 -39.92 17.40
N LEU A 3 -19.43 -41.24 17.45
CA LEU A 3 -18.66 -41.98 16.46
C LEU A 3 -19.62 -42.88 15.67
N ILE A 4 -19.65 -42.71 14.36
CA ILE A 4 -20.37 -43.62 13.45
C ILE A 4 -19.35 -44.63 12.94
N LYS A 5 -19.64 -45.92 13.13
CA LYS A 5 -18.80 -47.02 12.65
C LYS A 5 -19.55 -47.76 11.53
N SER A 6 -18.81 -48.18 10.52
CA SER A 6 -19.34 -49.13 9.54
C SER A 6 -19.61 -50.47 10.22
N VAL A 7 -20.71 -51.10 9.83
CA VAL A 7 -20.97 -52.51 10.15
C VAL A 7 -20.37 -53.35 9.02
N PRO A 8 -19.60 -54.42 9.30
CA PRO A 8 -19.11 -55.32 8.27
C PRO A 8 -20.26 -55.83 7.37
N ASP A 9 -20.00 -55.96 6.07
CA ASP A 9 -20.95 -56.46 5.06
C ASP A 9 -22.26 -55.65 4.91
N SER A 10 -22.28 -54.39 5.36
CA SER A 10 -23.50 -53.56 5.35
C SER A 10 -23.92 -53.01 3.98
N ASN A 11 -23.16 -53.20 2.90
CA ASN A 11 -23.40 -52.56 1.59
C ASN A 11 -23.66 -51.04 1.69
N ILE A 12 -22.99 -50.37 2.63
CA ILE A 12 -23.08 -48.93 2.88
C ILE A 12 -21.70 -48.31 2.62
N ASN A 13 -21.65 -47.34 1.70
CA ASN A 13 -20.49 -46.51 1.46
C ASN A 13 -20.44 -45.38 2.50
N MET A 14 -19.35 -45.29 3.26
CA MET A 14 -19.18 -44.29 4.32
C MET A 14 -19.03 -42.85 3.79
N ASP A 15 -18.53 -42.67 2.57
CA ASP A 15 -18.45 -41.36 1.93
C ASP A 15 -19.85 -40.86 1.54
N TYR A 16 -20.73 -41.77 1.10
CA TYR A 16 -22.14 -41.44 0.87
C TYR A 16 -22.82 -41.02 2.18
N VAL A 17 -22.59 -41.76 3.27
CA VAL A 17 -23.10 -41.40 4.61
C VAL A 17 -22.59 -40.02 5.03
N LEU A 18 -21.32 -39.72 4.78
CA LEU A 18 -20.74 -38.41 5.09
C LEU A 18 -21.42 -37.29 4.29
N ILE A 19 -21.59 -37.45 2.97
CA ILE A 19 -22.29 -36.48 2.11
C ILE A 19 -23.73 -36.25 2.61
N LEU A 20 -24.43 -37.33 2.95
CA LEU A 20 -25.78 -37.26 3.48
C LEU A 20 -25.82 -36.49 4.81
N LEU A 21 -24.91 -36.78 5.74
CA LEU A 21 -24.82 -36.06 7.02
C LEU A 21 -24.49 -34.58 6.84
N GLN A 22 -23.63 -34.24 5.88
CA GLN A 22 -23.31 -32.85 5.53
C GLN A 22 -24.55 -32.12 4.99
N TYR A 23 -25.30 -32.75 4.08
CA TYR A 23 -26.57 -32.21 3.58
C TYR A 23 -27.60 -31.99 4.70
N MET A 24 -27.74 -32.95 5.61
CA MET A 24 -28.70 -32.90 6.72
C MET A 24 -28.30 -31.92 7.83
N GLN A 25 -27.06 -31.40 7.82
CA GLN A 25 -26.56 -30.54 8.89
C GLN A 25 -27.44 -29.30 9.14
N ALA A 26 -28.01 -28.71 8.08
CA ALA A 26 -28.89 -27.56 8.21
C ALA A 26 -30.17 -27.89 9.00
N VAL A 27 -30.77 -29.05 8.72
CA VAL A 27 -31.95 -29.56 9.43
C VAL A 27 -31.61 -29.90 10.88
N MET A 28 -30.49 -30.60 11.10
CA MET A 28 -30.00 -30.94 12.44
C MET A 28 -29.71 -29.70 13.30
N LYS A 29 -29.19 -28.62 12.70
CA LYS A 29 -28.97 -27.34 13.39
C LYS A 29 -30.29 -26.68 13.79
N ARG A 30 -31.30 -26.69 12.91
CA ARG A 30 -32.62 -26.11 13.19
C ARG A 30 -33.34 -26.86 14.31
N ASP A 31 -33.27 -28.18 14.29
CA ASP A 31 -33.99 -29.04 15.23
C ASP A 31 -33.16 -29.32 16.51
N SER A 32 -32.04 -28.60 16.69
CA SER A 32 -31.13 -28.80 17.81
C SER A 32 -31.71 -28.34 19.15
N SER A 33 -31.49 -29.18 20.17
CA SER A 33 -31.99 -28.98 21.54
C SER A 33 -30.98 -28.25 22.42
N GLY A 34 -31.45 -27.72 23.55
CA GLY A 34 -30.64 -26.97 24.52
C GLY A 34 -30.80 -25.45 24.39
N GLY A 35 -30.73 -24.75 25.54
CA GLY A 35 -30.86 -23.29 25.62
C GLY A 35 -29.54 -22.58 25.30
N VAL A 36 -28.54 -22.74 26.17
CA VAL A 36 -27.23 -22.06 26.06
C VAL A 36 -26.28 -22.79 25.11
N GLN A 37 -26.28 -24.13 25.09
CA GLN A 37 -25.49 -24.94 24.16
C GLN A 37 -26.42 -25.83 23.34
N LYS A 38 -26.39 -25.64 22.03
CA LYS A 38 -27.15 -26.47 21.09
C LYS A 38 -26.49 -27.83 20.90
N PHE A 39 -27.29 -28.89 20.89
CA PHE A 39 -26.84 -30.25 20.62
C PHE A 39 -27.88 -31.07 19.85
N VAL A 40 -27.42 -32.14 19.21
CA VAL A 40 -28.26 -33.17 18.57
C VAL A 40 -28.16 -34.43 19.42
N SER A 41 -29.29 -34.96 19.90
CA SER A 41 -29.29 -36.15 20.76
C SER A 41 -28.99 -37.42 19.95
N LEU A 42 -28.46 -38.45 20.62
CA LEU A 42 -28.26 -39.76 19.99
C LEU A 42 -29.58 -40.43 19.61
N SER A 43 -30.66 -40.18 20.36
CA SER A 43 -32.00 -40.67 20.01
C SER A 43 -32.48 -40.09 18.69
N TYR A 44 -32.33 -38.77 18.52
CA TYR A 44 -32.66 -38.08 17.27
C TYR A 44 -31.89 -38.66 16.08
N LEU A 45 -30.57 -38.86 16.22
CA LEU A 45 -29.75 -39.42 15.14
C LEU A 45 -30.15 -40.85 14.76
N ARG A 46 -30.61 -41.66 15.71
CA ARG A 46 -31.01 -43.06 15.46
C ARG A 46 -32.37 -43.18 14.78
N GLU A 47 -33.27 -42.24 15.06
CA GLU A 47 -34.62 -42.22 14.50
C GLU A 47 -34.72 -41.41 13.20
N PHE A 48 -33.62 -40.76 12.80
CA PHE A 48 -33.61 -39.92 11.61
C PHE A 48 -33.79 -40.77 10.33
N PRO A 49 -34.84 -40.52 9.52
CA PRO A 49 -35.08 -41.28 8.31
C PRO A 49 -34.05 -40.91 7.23
N VAL A 50 -33.37 -41.90 6.67
CA VAL A 50 -32.34 -41.72 5.64
C VAL A 50 -32.66 -42.52 4.38
N PRO A 51 -32.48 -41.95 3.18
CA PRO A 51 -32.56 -42.71 1.93
C PRO A 51 -31.28 -43.53 1.73
N VAL A 52 -31.42 -44.84 1.56
CA VAL A 52 -30.30 -45.75 1.29
C VAL A 52 -30.49 -46.39 -0.09
N PRO A 53 -29.81 -45.90 -1.13
CA PRO A 53 -29.89 -46.49 -2.46
C PRO A 53 -28.95 -47.73 -2.58
N PRO A 54 -29.05 -48.52 -3.68
CA PRO A 54 -28.11 -49.60 -3.95
C PRO A 54 -26.66 -49.13 -3.95
N ILE A 55 -25.72 -50.03 -3.63
CA ILE A 55 -24.30 -49.68 -3.44
C ILE A 55 -23.67 -49.03 -4.68
N GLU A 56 -24.09 -49.44 -5.88
CA GLU A 56 -23.63 -48.87 -7.15
C GLU A 56 -24.11 -47.41 -7.31
N GLU A 57 -25.31 -47.10 -6.83
CA GLU A 57 -25.84 -45.74 -6.84
C GLU A 57 -25.17 -44.86 -5.78
N GLN A 58 -24.89 -45.40 -4.59
CA GLN A 58 -24.11 -44.70 -3.57
C GLN A 58 -22.76 -44.26 -4.14
N GLN A 59 -22.07 -45.16 -4.87
CA GLN A 59 -20.79 -44.84 -5.50
C GLN A 59 -20.94 -43.77 -6.58
N ARG A 60 -21.94 -43.87 -7.48
CA ARG A 60 -22.18 -42.84 -8.51
C ARG A 60 -22.45 -41.46 -7.92
N ILE A 61 -23.18 -41.40 -6.81
CA ILE A 61 -23.42 -40.14 -6.08
C ILE A 61 -22.12 -39.57 -5.53
N VAL A 62 -21.32 -40.40 -4.83
CA VAL A 62 -20.02 -39.99 -4.28
C VAL A 62 -19.11 -39.45 -5.38
N ASP A 63 -18.98 -40.18 -6.49
CA ASP A 63 -18.14 -39.78 -7.61
C ASP A 63 -18.60 -38.44 -8.20
N ARG A 64 -19.91 -38.26 -8.40
CA ARG A 64 -20.45 -37.03 -8.98
C ARG A 64 -20.28 -35.83 -8.05
N VAL A 65 -20.51 -36.01 -6.75
CA VAL A 65 -20.31 -34.96 -5.74
C VAL A 65 -18.84 -34.58 -5.67
N ASN A 66 -17.92 -35.55 -5.64
CA ASN A 66 -16.48 -35.29 -5.62
C ASN A 66 -16.02 -34.49 -6.85
N ILE A 67 -16.51 -34.84 -8.04
CA ILE A 67 -16.21 -34.08 -9.28
C ILE A 67 -16.70 -32.62 -9.16
N ILE A 68 -17.91 -32.40 -8.63
CA ILE A 68 -18.48 -31.07 -8.50
C ILE A 68 -17.73 -30.26 -7.43
N MET A 69 -17.41 -30.86 -6.28
CA MET A 69 -16.67 -30.21 -5.21
C MET A 69 -15.27 -29.79 -5.67
N ALA A 70 -14.57 -30.65 -6.41
CA ALA A 70 -13.27 -30.30 -6.98
C ALA A 70 -13.35 -29.08 -7.93
N LYS A 71 -14.42 -28.96 -8.72
CA LYS A 71 -14.65 -27.77 -9.56
C LYS A 71 -14.95 -26.51 -8.74
N LEU A 72 -15.68 -26.64 -7.63
CA LEU A 72 -15.92 -25.51 -6.73
C LEU A 72 -14.62 -25.02 -6.09
N ASP A 73 -13.75 -25.94 -5.68
CA ASP A 73 -12.43 -25.59 -5.15
C ASP A 73 -11.59 -24.85 -6.20
N GLU A 74 -11.56 -25.34 -7.44
CA GLU A 74 -10.89 -24.66 -8.56
C GLU A 74 -11.44 -23.24 -8.80
N PHE A 75 -12.77 -23.08 -8.83
CA PHE A 75 -13.39 -21.77 -8.99
C PHE A 75 -13.07 -20.81 -7.85
N SER A 76 -13.01 -21.29 -6.61
CA SER A 76 -12.65 -20.46 -5.45
C SER A 76 -11.23 -19.89 -5.56
N VAL A 77 -10.28 -20.69 -6.09
CA VAL A 77 -8.90 -20.26 -6.33
C VAL A 77 -8.86 -19.18 -7.41
N ILE A 78 -9.57 -19.39 -8.52
CA ILE A 78 -9.65 -18.42 -9.63
C ILE A 78 -10.26 -17.10 -9.15
N GLU A 79 -11.32 -17.14 -8.33
CA GLU A 79 -11.95 -15.94 -7.77
C GLU A 79 -10.97 -15.15 -6.90
N GLN A 80 -10.22 -15.82 -6.02
CA GLN A 80 -9.20 -15.17 -5.19
C GLN A 80 -8.07 -14.53 -6.02
N GLN A 81 -7.65 -15.20 -7.10
CA GLN A 81 -6.68 -14.65 -8.05
C GLN A 81 -7.23 -13.40 -8.74
N LEU A 82 -8.49 -13.42 -9.20
CA LEU A 82 -9.14 -12.27 -9.82
C LEU A 82 -9.27 -11.08 -8.86
N ILE A 83 -9.64 -11.34 -7.60
CA ILE A 83 -9.70 -10.30 -6.56
C ILE A 83 -8.32 -9.67 -6.38
N THR A 84 -7.29 -10.50 -6.21
CA THR A 84 -5.91 -10.03 -6.01
C THR A 84 -5.41 -9.21 -7.19
N LEU A 85 -5.65 -9.70 -8.41
CA LEU A 85 -5.29 -8.99 -9.63
C LEU A 85 -6.00 -7.64 -9.72
N LYS A 86 -7.32 -7.59 -9.47
CA LYS A 86 -8.09 -6.34 -9.50
C LYS A 86 -7.65 -5.35 -8.41
N THR A 87 -7.28 -5.85 -7.22
CA THR A 87 -6.79 -4.99 -6.13
C THR A 87 -5.42 -4.40 -6.44
N ASN A 88 -4.53 -5.16 -7.09
CA ASN A 88 -3.17 -4.70 -7.39
C ASN A 88 -3.08 -3.90 -8.70
N PHE A 89 -3.97 -4.16 -9.66
CA PHE A 89 -3.93 -3.55 -10.99
C PHE A 89 -3.81 -2.01 -10.98
N PRO A 90 -4.55 -1.24 -10.15
CA PRO A 90 -4.38 0.21 -10.11
C PRO A 90 -2.99 0.65 -9.68
N ALA A 91 -2.40 -0.03 -8.70
CA ALA A 91 -1.06 0.28 -8.20
C ALA A 91 0.02 -0.12 -9.22
N ASP A 92 -0.10 -1.29 -9.83
CA ASP A 92 0.82 -1.78 -10.86
C ASP A 92 0.78 -0.90 -12.11
N MET A 93 -0.42 -0.52 -12.55
CA MET A 93 -0.61 0.40 -13.68
C MET A 93 -0.02 1.77 -13.39
N ARG A 94 -0.26 2.33 -12.19
CA ARG A 94 0.37 3.60 -11.77
C ARG A 94 1.89 3.51 -11.78
N GLY A 95 2.45 2.42 -11.25
CA GLY A 95 3.88 2.16 -11.26
C GLY A 95 4.44 2.12 -12.68
N ALA A 96 3.79 1.38 -13.58
CA ALA A 96 4.18 1.27 -14.98
C ALA A 96 4.11 2.61 -15.73
N ILE A 97 3.06 3.40 -15.51
CA ILE A 97 2.92 4.75 -16.11
C ILE A 97 4.03 5.68 -15.61
N LEU A 98 4.29 5.69 -14.30
CA LEU A 98 5.37 6.52 -13.74
C LEU A 98 6.74 6.09 -14.28
N GLN A 99 7.00 4.78 -14.39
CA GLN A 99 8.24 4.30 -14.98
C GLN A 99 8.38 4.71 -16.45
N ALA A 100 7.32 4.55 -17.25
CA ALA A 100 7.30 5.00 -18.64
C ALA A 100 7.53 6.52 -18.75
N ALA A 101 6.98 7.32 -17.82
CA ALA A 101 7.22 8.76 -17.74
C ALA A 101 8.71 9.06 -17.48
N MET A 102 9.30 8.38 -16.50
CA MET A 102 10.71 8.57 -16.15
C MET A 102 11.69 8.05 -17.21
N GLN A 103 11.23 7.21 -18.14
CA GLN A 103 11.97 6.73 -19.31
C GLN A 103 11.77 7.58 -20.57
N GLY A 104 10.95 8.65 -20.50
CA GLY A 104 10.62 9.47 -21.68
C GLY A 104 9.75 8.74 -22.72
N LYS A 105 9.06 7.66 -22.33
CA LYS A 105 8.23 6.82 -23.21
C LYS A 105 6.77 7.26 -23.32
N LEU A 106 6.35 8.27 -22.54
CA LEU A 106 4.98 8.79 -22.59
C LEU A 106 4.77 9.84 -23.69
N THR A 107 5.83 10.39 -24.26
CA THR A 107 5.78 11.40 -25.30
C THR A 107 6.86 11.14 -26.34
N GLU A 108 6.65 11.65 -27.56
CA GLU A 108 7.70 11.68 -28.57
C GLU A 108 8.80 12.67 -28.14
N GLN A 109 10.05 12.34 -28.48
CA GLN A 109 11.18 13.27 -28.31
C GLN A 109 11.22 14.19 -29.51
N LEU A 110 11.30 15.50 -29.29
CA LEU A 110 11.30 16.49 -30.36
C LEU A 110 12.73 16.89 -30.70
N GLU A 111 13.04 17.10 -31.99
CA GLU A 111 14.35 17.62 -32.42
C GLU A 111 14.65 19.02 -31.84
N SER A 112 13.60 19.76 -31.47
CA SER A 112 13.71 21.07 -30.81
C SER A 112 14.09 20.97 -29.32
N ASP A 113 14.10 19.78 -28.71
CA ASP A 113 14.41 19.61 -27.30
C ASP A 113 15.89 19.89 -27.05
N SER A 114 16.17 20.82 -26.14
CA SER A 114 17.54 21.12 -25.74
C SER A 114 18.14 19.99 -24.91
N ALA A 115 19.47 19.84 -24.99
CA ALA A 115 20.18 18.89 -24.12
C ALA A 115 20.08 19.31 -22.65
N VAL A 116 19.89 18.34 -21.75
CA VAL A 116 19.79 18.61 -20.31
C VAL A 116 21.03 19.30 -19.74
N ASP A 117 22.20 19.17 -20.37
CA ASP A 117 23.41 19.89 -19.98
C ASP A 117 23.24 21.42 -20.04
N VAL A 118 22.41 21.94 -20.95
CA VAL A 118 22.05 23.36 -21.00
C VAL A 118 21.35 23.75 -19.70
N LEU A 119 20.29 23.02 -19.35
CA LEU A 119 19.54 23.24 -18.10
C LEU A 119 20.44 23.09 -16.86
N LEU A 120 21.30 22.06 -16.81
CA LEU A 120 22.21 21.86 -15.68
C LEU A 120 23.22 23.00 -15.54
N SER A 121 23.67 23.62 -16.64
CA SER A 121 24.57 24.77 -16.61
C SER A 121 23.92 26.01 -15.98
N GLU A 122 22.60 26.18 -16.18
CA GLU A 122 21.81 27.26 -15.60
C GLU A 122 21.52 27.03 -14.10
N ILE A 123 21.30 25.78 -13.72
CA ILE A 123 20.87 25.43 -12.35
C ILE A 123 22.05 25.33 -11.39
N LYS A 124 23.19 24.78 -11.82
CA LYS A 124 24.36 24.55 -10.94
C LYS A 124 24.76 25.80 -10.14
N PRO A 125 24.84 27.01 -10.72
CA PRO A 125 25.13 28.24 -9.97
C PRO A 125 24.05 28.62 -8.95
N LEU A 126 22.80 28.21 -9.18
CA LEU A 126 21.65 28.53 -8.33
C LEU A 126 21.57 27.63 -7.09
N VAL A 127 22.21 26.46 -7.12
CA VAL A 127 22.30 25.52 -6.00
C VAL A 127 23.43 25.96 -5.06
N VAL A 128 23.08 26.78 -4.07
CA VAL A 128 24.02 27.18 -3.02
C VAL A 128 24.31 25.98 -2.12
N SER A 129 25.54 25.47 -2.15
CA SER A 129 25.94 24.37 -1.31
C SER A 129 25.83 24.77 0.17
N THR A 130 24.93 24.14 0.92
CA THR A 130 24.98 24.15 2.39
C THR A 130 26.16 23.28 2.82
N THR A 131 27.36 23.86 2.82
CA THR A 131 28.55 23.26 3.40
C THR A 131 28.38 23.18 4.91
N GLY A 132 28.05 21.99 5.41
CA GLY A 132 27.91 21.72 6.84
C GLY A 132 28.35 20.31 7.21
N ARG A 133 29.62 20.20 7.63
CA ARG A 133 30.25 19.17 8.49
C ARG A 133 30.11 17.69 8.08
N GLY A 134 31.24 17.11 7.68
CA GLY A 134 31.53 15.68 7.80
C GLY A 134 30.68 14.76 6.91
N ARG A 135 30.80 14.89 5.58
CA ARG A 135 30.24 13.89 4.66
C ARG A 135 30.96 12.56 4.87
N LYS A 136 30.32 11.59 5.53
CA LYS A 136 30.68 10.17 5.35
C LYS A 136 30.60 9.85 3.85
N LYS A 137 31.56 9.05 3.33
CA LYS A 137 31.53 8.56 1.94
C LYS A 137 30.12 8.08 1.62
N SER A 138 29.53 8.60 0.54
CA SER A 138 28.22 8.15 0.07
C SER A 138 28.31 6.66 -0.23
N LYS A 139 27.41 5.85 0.36
CA LYS A 139 27.22 4.47 -0.05
C LYS A 139 26.90 4.46 -1.55
N GLN A 140 27.60 3.63 -2.32
CA GLN A 140 27.26 3.42 -3.72
C GLN A 140 25.83 2.87 -3.76
N LEU A 141 24.95 3.57 -4.49
CA LEU A 141 23.59 3.11 -4.69
C LEU A 141 23.67 1.92 -5.65
N ASP A 142 23.18 0.78 -5.18
CA ASP A 142 22.96 -0.39 -6.02
C ASP A 142 21.60 -0.19 -6.69
N MET A 143 21.60 0.60 -7.77
CA MET A 143 20.41 0.86 -8.57
C MET A 143 20.67 0.42 -10.00
N GLU A 144 19.73 -0.35 -10.55
CA GLU A 144 19.67 -0.60 -11.98
C GLU A 144 19.15 0.67 -12.64
N PHE A 145 20.04 1.37 -13.34
CA PHE A 145 19.66 2.47 -14.21
C PHE A 145 18.95 1.89 -15.43
N PHE A 146 17.81 2.44 -15.77
CA PHE A 146 17.11 2.14 -17.01
C PHE A 146 17.53 3.11 -18.13
N ASP A 147 17.19 2.75 -19.36
CA ASP A 147 17.41 3.59 -20.54
C ASP A 147 16.60 4.89 -20.47
N ILE A 148 17.28 5.99 -20.79
CA ILE A 148 16.72 7.34 -20.89
C ILE A 148 17.05 7.91 -22.28
N PRO A 149 16.29 8.91 -22.77
CA PRO A 149 16.60 9.61 -24.01
C PRO A 149 18.04 10.16 -24.03
N GLU A 150 18.65 10.25 -25.22
CA GLU A 150 20.06 10.65 -25.38
C GLU A 150 20.36 12.06 -24.86
N ASN A 151 19.38 12.96 -24.90
CA ASN A 151 19.48 14.32 -24.38
C ASN A 151 19.26 14.42 -22.86
N TRP A 152 19.03 13.31 -22.15
CA TRP A 152 18.84 13.23 -20.70
C TRP A 152 20.11 12.74 -19.99
N LYS A 153 20.16 12.91 -18.66
CA LYS A 153 21.33 12.55 -17.85
C LYS A 153 20.95 12.18 -16.43
N TRP A 154 21.52 11.09 -15.95
CA TRP A 154 21.49 10.74 -14.54
C TRP A 154 22.38 11.70 -13.75
N VAL A 155 21.77 12.49 -12.87
CA VAL A 155 22.45 13.45 -11.99
C VAL A 155 22.06 13.22 -10.54
N LYS A 156 22.92 13.64 -9.60
CA LYS A 156 22.57 13.57 -8.18
C LYS A 156 21.52 14.64 -7.87
N LEU A 157 20.56 14.31 -7.01
CA LEU A 157 19.53 15.26 -6.57
C LEU A 157 20.11 16.56 -5.99
N SER A 158 21.32 16.50 -5.40
CA SER A 158 22.05 17.65 -4.88
C SER A 158 22.62 18.59 -5.95
N GLU A 159 22.64 18.18 -7.21
CA GLU A 159 23.04 19.04 -8.34
C GLU A 159 21.87 19.90 -8.84
N CYS A 160 20.63 19.51 -8.51
CA CYS A 160 19.41 20.20 -8.93
C CYS A 160 18.77 21.03 -7.80
N GLY A 161 19.23 20.90 -6.56
CA GLY A 161 18.61 21.56 -5.42
C GLY A 161 19.28 21.23 -4.10
N THR A 162 18.69 21.77 -3.03
CA THR A 162 19.19 21.68 -1.66
C THR A 162 18.20 20.95 -0.77
N THR A 163 18.70 20.37 0.32
CA THR A 163 17.87 19.70 1.31
C THR A 163 18.24 20.16 2.71
N ASN A 164 17.25 20.16 3.61
CA ASN A 164 17.46 20.40 5.03
C ASN A 164 16.56 19.48 5.86
N ILE A 165 16.98 19.17 7.07
CA ILE A 165 16.17 18.49 8.09
C ILE A 165 15.38 19.52 8.88
N GLY A 166 14.23 19.15 9.43
CA GLY A 166 13.35 20.08 10.13
C GLY A 166 13.80 20.50 11.53
N LEU A 167 12.91 21.23 12.19
CA LEU A 167 13.00 21.79 13.53
C LEU A 167 12.84 20.68 14.58
N THR A 168 13.75 20.64 15.54
CA THR A 168 13.58 19.90 16.79
C THR A 168 12.99 20.85 17.82
N TYR A 169 11.93 20.42 18.50
CA TYR A 169 11.25 21.16 19.56
C TYR A 169 10.82 20.21 20.66
N SER A 170 10.54 20.75 21.84
CA SER A 170 10.09 20.03 23.03
C SER A 170 8.57 20.16 23.21
N PRO A 171 7.92 19.28 24.00
CA PRO A 171 6.50 19.44 24.32
C PRO A 171 6.15 20.78 24.97
N SER A 172 7.07 21.40 25.71
CA SER A 172 6.87 22.73 26.31
C SER A 172 6.88 23.88 25.31
N ASP A 173 7.40 23.67 24.09
CA ASP A 173 7.35 24.69 23.04
C ASP A 173 5.98 24.70 22.33
N VAL A 174 5.16 23.67 22.51
CA VAL A 174 3.85 23.53 21.85
C VAL A 174 2.84 24.47 22.47
N THR A 175 2.11 25.21 21.63
CA THR A 175 1.05 26.13 22.06
C THR A 175 -0.28 25.75 21.40
N VAL A 176 -1.39 26.15 22.03
CA VAL A 176 -2.75 25.97 21.49
C VAL A 176 -3.22 27.21 20.74
N SER A 177 -2.63 28.38 21.02
CA SER A 177 -2.95 29.64 20.35
C SER A 177 -1.70 30.36 19.85
N GLY A 178 -1.76 30.85 18.61
CA GLY A 178 -0.64 31.49 17.92
C GLY A 178 0.52 30.55 17.63
N GLY A 179 1.69 31.13 17.36
CA GLY A 179 2.92 30.39 17.05
C GLY A 179 3.07 30.02 15.58
N THR A 180 4.12 29.24 15.28
CA THR A 180 4.43 28.76 13.93
C THR A 180 3.99 27.31 13.78
N VAL A 181 3.26 26.99 12.71
CA VAL A 181 2.85 25.60 12.41
C VAL A 181 4.08 24.77 12.07
N VAL A 182 4.15 23.53 12.60
CA VAL A 182 5.20 22.57 12.31
C VAL A 182 4.61 21.34 11.62
N LEU A 183 4.93 21.20 10.33
CA LEU A 183 4.48 20.09 9.49
C LEU A 183 5.17 18.78 9.87
N ARG A 184 4.39 17.71 9.96
CA ARG A 184 4.80 16.34 10.30
C ARG A 184 4.36 15.36 9.23
N SER A 185 4.68 14.08 9.42
CA SER A 185 4.29 13.03 8.48
C SER A 185 2.78 12.86 8.32
N SER A 186 1.98 13.20 9.34
CA SER A 186 0.51 13.18 9.28
C SER A 186 -0.07 14.25 8.34
N ASN A 187 0.70 15.31 8.06
CA ASN A 187 0.32 16.36 7.13
C ASN A 187 0.59 16.00 5.66
N ILE A 188 1.02 14.76 5.38
CA ILE A 188 1.18 14.23 4.02
C ILE A 188 0.21 13.06 3.84
N GLN A 189 -0.83 13.27 3.05
CA GLN A 189 -1.86 12.26 2.76
C GLN A 189 -2.07 12.18 1.25
N ASN A 190 -1.98 10.97 0.69
CA ASN A 190 -2.16 10.72 -0.74
C ASN A 190 -1.34 11.65 -1.66
N GLY A 191 -0.12 11.99 -1.24
CA GLY A 191 0.77 12.87 -2.01
C GLY A 191 0.40 14.37 -1.97
N GLN A 192 -0.51 14.75 -1.08
CA GLN A 192 -0.99 16.12 -0.90
C GLN A 192 -0.84 16.58 0.55
N MET A 193 -0.92 17.90 0.76
CA MET A 193 -0.87 18.48 2.08
C MET A 193 -2.21 18.34 2.80
N ALA A 194 -2.17 17.90 4.05
CA ALA A 194 -3.33 17.78 4.93
C ALA A 194 -3.13 18.64 6.19
N TYR A 195 -4.17 19.39 6.57
CA TYR A 195 -4.12 20.41 7.63
C TYR A 195 -5.06 20.13 8.80
N ASP A 196 -5.65 18.94 8.86
CA ASP A 196 -6.63 18.58 9.89
C ASP A 196 -5.99 18.41 11.29
N ASP A 197 -4.73 17.97 11.32
CA ASP A 197 -3.92 17.82 12.53
C ASP A 197 -2.65 18.68 12.42
N ILE A 198 -2.70 19.88 13.01
CA ILE A 198 -1.56 20.81 13.06
C ILE A 198 -1.02 20.94 14.49
N VAL A 199 0.30 21.10 14.60
CA VAL A 199 0.95 21.51 15.85
C VAL A 199 1.59 22.86 15.60
N THR A 200 1.42 23.78 16.53
CA THR A 200 2.11 25.06 16.54
C THR A 200 3.11 25.12 17.68
N VAL A 201 4.21 25.84 17.45
CA VAL A 201 5.24 26.09 18.46
C VAL A 201 5.40 27.58 18.72
N ASN A 202 5.60 27.94 19.98
CA ASN A 202 5.90 29.30 20.42
C ASN A 202 7.40 29.44 20.72
N MET A 203 8.21 29.42 19.67
CA MET A 203 9.64 29.65 19.75
C MET A 203 10.13 30.34 18.48
N LYS A 204 11.34 30.91 18.54
CA LYS A 204 11.98 31.46 17.35
C LYS A 204 12.40 30.32 16.42
N VAL A 205 11.72 30.20 15.28
CA VAL A 205 12.07 29.23 14.24
C VAL A 205 13.18 29.81 13.35
N PRO A 206 14.30 29.09 13.12
CA PRO A 206 15.33 29.53 12.18
C PRO A 206 14.81 29.54 10.74
N GLU A 207 15.22 30.51 9.94
CA GLU A 207 14.75 30.69 8.55
C GLU A 207 14.95 29.44 7.68
N ASN A 208 16.06 28.73 7.86
CA ASN A 208 16.32 27.51 7.10
C ASN A 208 15.40 26.33 7.48
N LYS A 209 14.57 26.47 8.52
CA LYS A 209 13.53 25.51 8.93
C LYS A 209 12.14 25.94 8.47
N MET A 210 12.02 27.07 7.78
CA MET A 210 10.77 27.55 7.19
C MET A 210 10.60 26.97 5.78
N CYS A 211 9.42 26.44 5.53
CA CYS A 211 8.99 25.98 4.21
C CYS A 211 8.66 27.20 3.34
N HIS A 212 8.76 27.03 2.02
CA HIS A 212 8.29 28.00 1.03
C HIS A 212 7.38 27.27 0.03
N ILE A 213 6.44 27.98 -0.58
CA ILE A 213 5.58 27.40 -1.61
C ILE A 213 6.43 26.80 -2.75
N GLY A 214 6.12 25.56 -3.13
CA GLY A 214 6.86 24.80 -4.13
C GLY A 214 7.97 23.91 -3.57
N ASP A 215 8.31 24.01 -2.29
CA ASP A 215 9.17 23.01 -1.64
C ASP A 215 8.52 21.63 -1.64
N ILE A 216 9.32 20.57 -1.76
CA ILE A 216 8.85 19.22 -1.48
C ILE A 216 9.14 18.87 -0.03
N LEU A 217 8.10 18.61 0.76
CA LEU A 217 8.20 18.03 2.09
C LEU A 217 8.29 16.50 1.98
N ILE A 218 9.22 15.88 2.69
CA ILE A 218 9.48 14.43 2.65
C ILE A 218 9.53 13.88 4.07
N CYS A 219 8.83 12.78 4.34
CA CYS A 219 9.00 12.02 5.57
C CYS A 219 10.31 11.22 5.50
N ALA A 220 11.40 11.80 6.01
CA ALA A 220 12.72 11.19 5.95
C ALA A 220 12.92 10.08 7.00
N ARG A 221 12.19 10.14 8.12
CA ARG A 221 12.33 9.22 9.25
C ARG A 221 10.98 8.92 9.86
N ASN A 222 10.70 7.64 10.13
CA ASN A 222 9.51 7.23 10.87
C ASN A 222 9.72 5.84 11.48
N GLY A 223 9.07 5.55 12.61
CA GLY A 223 9.08 4.20 13.20
C GLY A 223 8.41 3.15 12.29
N SER A 224 7.52 3.58 11.40
CA SER A 224 6.90 2.72 10.40
C SER A 224 7.53 2.89 9.02
N LYS A 225 8.11 1.82 8.47
CA LYS A 225 8.73 1.80 7.14
C LYS A 225 7.77 2.27 6.03
N ARG A 226 6.46 2.02 6.16
CA ARG A 226 5.43 2.41 5.19
C ARG A 226 5.22 3.94 5.09
N LEU A 227 5.67 4.70 6.08
CA LEU A 227 5.51 6.15 6.13
C LEU A 227 6.75 6.89 5.61
N VAL A 228 7.91 6.24 5.61
CA VAL A 228 9.17 6.80 5.11
C VAL A 228 9.07 6.98 3.59
N GLY A 229 9.51 8.14 3.09
CA GLY A 229 9.51 8.47 1.67
C GLY A 229 8.22 9.13 1.17
N LYS A 230 7.15 9.18 1.98
CA LYS A 230 5.97 9.99 1.64
C LYS A 230 6.36 11.45 1.42
N SER A 231 5.81 12.06 0.39
CA SER A 231 6.12 13.44 0.02
C SER A 231 4.91 14.21 -0.50
N ALA A 232 4.93 15.53 -0.34
CA ALA A 232 3.96 16.46 -0.91
C ALA A 232 4.61 17.82 -1.19
N ILE A 233 4.00 18.61 -2.08
CA ILE A 233 4.42 19.98 -2.34
C ILE A 233 3.80 20.93 -1.32
N ILE A 234 4.61 21.80 -0.73
CA ILE A 234 4.16 22.88 0.14
C ILE A 234 3.33 23.87 -0.68
N ASP A 235 2.07 24.09 -0.26
CA ASP A 235 1.10 24.93 -0.94
C ASP A 235 0.79 26.25 -0.19
N LYS A 236 1.37 26.44 1.01
CA LYS A 236 1.16 27.61 1.88
C LYS A 236 2.47 28.06 2.53
N GLU A 237 2.58 29.36 2.72
CA GLU A 237 3.72 30.00 3.40
C GLU A 237 3.60 29.98 4.93
N GLY A 238 4.69 30.35 5.60
CA GLY A 238 4.67 30.63 7.04
C GLY A 238 4.67 29.41 7.96
N MET A 239 5.03 28.23 7.43
CA MET A 239 5.08 26.98 8.19
C MET A 239 6.49 26.43 8.27
N ALA A 240 6.84 25.85 9.40
CA ALA A 240 8.04 25.07 9.61
C ALA A 240 7.77 23.57 9.37
N PHE A 241 8.82 22.76 9.40
CA PHE A 241 8.73 21.30 9.29
C PHE A 241 9.50 20.62 10.41
N GLY A 242 9.03 19.47 10.90
CA GLY A 242 9.59 18.79 12.07
C GLY A 242 10.87 17.99 11.77
N ALA A 243 11.64 17.64 12.81
CA ALA A 243 12.95 16.97 12.70
C ALA A 243 12.94 15.60 12.00
N PHE A 244 11.80 14.94 11.89
CA PHE A 244 11.64 13.69 11.13
C PHE A 244 11.31 13.90 9.65
N MET A 245 11.10 15.16 9.27
CA MET A 245 10.86 15.60 7.91
C MET A 245 12.15 16.16 7.32
N ALA A 246 12.24 16.10 6.00
CA ALA A 246 13.20 16.84 5.20
C ALA A 246 12.44 17.70 4.19
N ILE A 247 13.01 18.84 3.82
CA ILE A 247 12.59 19.56 2.62
C ILE A 247 13.58 19.29 1.49
N TYR A 248 13.07 19.35 0.28
CA TYR A 248 13.87 19.52 -0.92
C TYR A 248 13.42 20.80 -1.63
N ARG A 249 14.37 21.71 -1.83
CA ARG A 249 14.15 23.01 -2.48
C ARG A 249 15.03 23.12 -3.70
N SER A 250 14.41 23.39 -4.84
CA SER A 250 15.09 23.69 -6.09
C SER A 250 14.57 25.01 -6.64
N LYS A 251 15.46 25.83 -7.19
CA LYS A 251 15.07 27.05 -7.90
C LYS A 251 14.50 26.75 -9.29
N CYS A 252 14.51 25.49 -9.72
CA CYS A 252 13.97 24.98 -10.97
C CYS A 252 12.48 24.68 -10.81
N ASN A 253 11.73 25.69 -10.41
CA ASN A 253 10.34 25.54 -9.96
C ASN A 253 9.28 25.22 -11.07
N PRO A 254 9.55 25.25 -12.40
CA PRO A 254 8.53 24.81 -13.36
C PRO A 254 8.31 23.29 -13.41
N ILE A 255 9.33 22.47 -13.12
CA ILE A 255 9.24 21.00 -13.28
C ILE A 255 8.41 20.37 -12.14
N TYR A 256 8.43 20.97 -10.94
CA TYR A 256 7.70 20.46 -9.78
C TYR A 256 6.18 20.63 -9.87
N GLN A 257 5.71 21.68 -10.56
CA GLN A 257 4.27 21.88 -10.82
C GLN A 257 3.66 20.83 -11.77
N LEU A 258 4.47 20.10 -12.55
CA LEU A 258 4.01 18.98 -13.38
C LEU A 258 3.91 17.69 -12.56
N CYS A 259 4.85 17.45 -11.64
CA CYS A 259 4.83 16.27 -10.77
C CYS A 259 3.68 16.29 -9.74
N SER A 260 3.19 17.47 -9.33
CA SER A 260 2.01 17.60 -8.44
C SER A 260 0.70 17.15 -9.06
N ARG A 261 0.64 16.99 -10.38
CA ARG A 261 -0.56 16.48 -11.07
C ARG A 261 -0.63 14.95 -11.09
N PHE A 262 0.48 14.24 -10.85
CA PHE A 262 0.52 12.78 -10.85
C PHE A 262 0.26 12.16 -9.46
N SER A 263 0.20 12.96 -8.38
CA SER A 263 -0.24 12.48 -7.07
C SER A 263 -1.76 12.29 -6.99
N SER A 264 -2.53 12.86 -7.91
CA SER A 264 -4.00 12.90 -7.89
C SER A 264 -4.73 11.87 -8.76
N PHE A 265 -4.02 10.83 -9.26
CA PHE A 265 -4.64 9.63 -9.82
C PHE A 265 -4.53 8.46 -8.85
#